data_AF-A0A150UVA0-F1
#
_entry.id   AF-A0A150UVA0-F1
#
_cell.length_a   1.000
_cell.length_b   1.000
_cell.length_c   1.000
_cell.angle_alpha   90.00
_cell.angle_beta   90.00
_cell.angle_gamma   90.00
#
_symmetry.space_group_name_H-M   'P 1'
#
loop_
_entity.id
_entity.type
_entity.pdbx_description
1 polymer ?
#
loop_
_entity_poly.entity_id
_entity_poly.type
_entity_poly.pdbx_seq_one_letter_code
_entity_poly.pdbx_strand_id
1 'polypeptide(L)'
;MGSYSSTGENHLANSQNKLSFYAAIKDHFCLKRTNTSLAIFEQIRELHPNKHVTIVEPRHCDILGFAAAGHAKVRLLTTGESFMSTRTYSPPGSRMEGGDGKLGDDVDIGQYEYEWQGTQFPIFKVI
;
A
#
# COMPACT_ATOMS: atom_id res chain seq x y z
N MET A 1 -20.74 -6.05 -53.97
CA MET A 1 -21.44 -6.78 -52.90
C MET A 1 -20.41 -7.13 -51.84
N GLY A 2 -20.30 -6.33 -50.79
CA GLY A 2 -19.42 -6.61 -49.64
C GLY A 2 -20.29 -7.02 -48.46
N SER A 3 -20.16 -8.28 -48.03
CA SER A 3 -20.86 -8.83 -46.88
C SER A 3 -20.19 -8.34 -45.59
N TYR A 4 -20.92 -7.58 -44.76
CA TYR A 4 -20.52 -7.27 -43.40
C TYR A 4 -20.78 -8.49 -42.51
N SER A 5 -19.71 -9.14 -42.05
CA SER A 5 -19.77 -10.27 -41.13
C SER A 5 -19.64 -9.77 -39.67
N SER A 6 -20.76 -9.82 -38.96
CA SER A 6 -20.95 -10.00 -37.51
C SER A 6 -19.93 -9.42 -36.53
N THR A 7 -20.28 -8.26 -35.95
CA THR A 7 -19.76 -7.71 -34.68
C THR A 7 -20.42 -8.32 -33.42
N GLY A 8 -20.95 -9.55 -33.50
CA GLY A 8 -21.75 -10.15 -32.42
C GLY A 8 -20.96 -10.83 -31.29
N GLU A 9 -19.75 -11.33 -31.54
CA GLU A 9 -19.06 -12.23 -30.58
C GLU A 9 -18.27 -11.48 -29.48
N ASN A 10 -17.89 -10.22 -29.70
CA ASN A 10 -17.08 -9.45 -28.74
C ASN A 10 -17.89 -8.85 -27.57
N HIS A 11 -19.23 -8.79 -27.66
CA HIS A 11 -20.07 -8.20 -26.60
C HIS A 11 -20.41 -9.17 -25.46
N LEU A 12 -20.48 -10.48 -25.73
CA LEU A 12 -20.83 -11.51 -24.75
C LEU A 12 -19.65 -11.86 -23.84
N ALA A 13 -18.44 -11.97 -24.39
CA ALA A 13 -17.22 -12.17 -23.60
C ALA A 13 -16.94 -11.02 -22.62
N ASN A 14 -17.33 -9.80 -22.99
CA ASN A 14 -17.20 -8.61 -22.14
C ASN A 14 -18.28 -8.53 -21.05
N SER A 15 -19.44 -9.18 -21.22
CA SER A 15 -20.49 -9.23 -20.19
C SER A 15 -20.24 -10.31 -19.14
N GLN A 16 -19.72 -11.47 -19.55
CA GLN A 16 -19.32 -12.55 -18.62
C GLN A 16 -18.14 -12.14 -17.70
N ASN A 17 -17.16 -11.40 -18.21
CA ASN A 17 -16.06 -10.85 -17.39
C ASN A 17 -16.49 -9.72 -16.43
N LYS A 18 -17.55 -8.97 -16.77
CA LYS A 18 -18.10 -7.93 -15.87
C LYS A 18 -18.92 -8.55 -14.74
N LEU A 19 -19.69 -9.60 -15.02
CA LEU A 19 -20.45 -10.33 -14.02
C LEU A 19 -19.55 -10.97 -12.95
N SER A 20 -18.36 -11.45 -13.33
CA SER A 20 -17.40 -12.04 -12.38
C SER A 20 -16.74 -11.01 -11.46
N PHE A 21 -16.36 -9.83 -11.97
CA PHE A 21 -15.76 -8.77 -11.15
C PHE A 21 -16.72 -8.23 -10.09
N TYR A 22 -17.94 -7.86 -10.46
CA TYR A 22 -18.92 -7.33 -9.51
C TYR A 22 -19.32 -8.37 -8.46
N ALA A 23 -19.45 -9.63 -8.85
CA ALA A 23 -19.70 -10.72 -7.90
C ALA A 23 -18.54 -10.88 -6.91
N ALA A 24 -17.29 -10.87 -7.37
CA ALA A 24 -16.11 -10.99 -6.52
C ALA A 24 -15.97 -9.80 -5.54
N ILE A 25 -16.19 -8.57 -6.02
CA ILE A 25 -16.16 -7.38 -5.17
C ILE A 25 -17.30 -7.39 -4.15
N LYS A 26 -18.52 -7.77 -4.55
CA LYS A 26 -19.65 -7.90 -3.64
C LYS A 26 -19.36 -8.93 -2.54
N ASP A 27 -18.82 -10.08 -2.91
CA ASP A 27 -18.44 -11.12 -1.94
C ASP A 27 -17.41 -10.57 -0.95
N HIS A 28 -16.33 -9.94 -1.44
CA HIS A 28 -15.31 -9.30 -0.60
C HIS A 28 -15.90 -8.32 0.42
N PHE A 29 -16.84 -7.46 0.01
CA PHE A 29 -17.47 -6.48 0.91
C PHE A 29 -18.45 -7.10 1.92
N CYS A 30 -18.93 -8.32 1.67
CA CYS A 30 -19.85 -9.03 2.56
C CYS A 30 -19.14 -9.95 3.57
N LEU A 31 -17.82 -10.14 3.46
CA LEU A 31 -17.06 -10.97 4.39
C LEU A 31 -16.98 -10.37 5.80
N LYS A 32 -16.82 -11.24 6.80
CA LYS A 32 -16.54 -10.83 8.18
C LYS A 32 -15.22 -10.06 8.22
N ARG A 33 -15.24 -8.85 8.78
CA ARG A 33 -14.02 -8.05 8.94
C ARG A 33 -13.21 -8.54 10.13
N THR A 34 -11.99 -8.95 9.84
CA THR A 34 -10.96 -9.21 10.86
C THR A 34 -10.43 -7.88 11.36
N ASN A 35 -10.08 -7.80 12.65
CA ASN A 35 -9.32 -6.67 13.15
C ASN A 35 -7.89 -6.77 12.58
N THR A 36 -7.62 -5.98 11.54
CA THR A 36 -6.36 -5.99 10.79
C THR A 36 -5.16 -5.72 11.69
N SER A 37 -5.25 -4.71 12.57
CA SER A 37 -4.16 -4.34 13.47
C SER A 37 -3.81 -5.47 14.43
N LEU A 38 -4.81 -6.16 15.01
CA LEU A 38 -4.59 -7.30 15.88
C LEU A 38 -3.99 -8.49 15.13
N ALA A 39 -4.51 -8.80 13.94
CA ALA A 39 -4.00 -9.91 13.13
C ALA A 39 -2.54 -9.71 12.74
N ILE A 40 -2.17 -8.50 12.32
CA ILE A 40 -0.79 -8.17 11.96
C ILE A 40 0.11 -8.18 13.19
N PHE A 41 -0.35 -7.63 14.32
CA PHE A 41 0.41 -7.64 15.56
C PHE A 41 0.77 -9.06 16.01
N GLU A 42 -0.20 -9.97 16.02
CA GLU A 42 0.04 -11.38 16.37
C GLU A 42 0.98 -12.04 15.35
N GLN A 43 0.81 -11.78 14.05
CA GLN A 43 1.71 -12.32 13.02
C GLN A 43 3.16 -11.86 13.21
N ILE A 44 3.38 -10.59 13.55
CA ILE A 44 4.72 -10.04 13.81
C ILE A 44 5.32 -10.67 15.08
N ARG A 45 4.52 -10.91 16.12
CA ARG A 45 4.96 -11.60 17.34
C ARG A 45 5.38 -13.04 17.07
N GLU A 46 4.62 -13.77 16.26
CA GLU A 46 4.96 -15.13 15.86
C GLU A 46 6.27 -15.19 15.06
N LEU A 47 6.51 -14.23 14.18
CA LEU A 47 7.75 -14.13 13.39
C LEU A 47 8.96 -13.67 14.21
N HIS A 48 8.73 -13.01 15.35
CA HIS A 48 9.77 -12.48 16.22
C HIS A 48 9.55 -12.86 17.69
N PRO A 49 9.57 -14.17 18.04
CA PRO A 49 9.19 -14.64 19.37
C PRO A 49 10.11 -14.14 20.49
N ASN A 50 11.35 -13.79 20.15
CA ASN A 50 12.37 -13.29 21.07
C ASN A 50 12.43 -11.75 21.14
N LYS A 51 11.47 -11.05 20.53
CA LYS A 51 11.42 -9.58 20.53
C LYS A 51 10.11 -9.10 21.14
N HIS A 52 10.18 -7.97 21.83
CA HIS A 52 8.99 -7.23 22.19
C HIS A 52 8.47 -6.48 20.96
N VAL A 53 7.19 -6.64 20.65
CA VAL A 53 6.50 -5.94 19.57
C VAL A 53 5.63 -4.87 20.19
N THR A 54 5.76 -3.64 19.68
CA THR A 54 4.98 -2.48 20.15
C THR A 54 4.35 -1.79 18.97
N ILE A 55 3.07 -1.43 19.10
CA ILE A 55 2.36 -0.60 18.12
C ILE A 55 2.54 0.86 18.54
N VAL A 56 2.86 1.72 17.58
CA VAL A 56 2.94 3.16 17.77
C VAL A 56 2.00 3.85 16.80
N GLU A 57 1.37 4.93 17.24
CA GLU A 57 0.57 5.79 16.38
C GLU A 57 1.45 6.95 15.86
N PRO A 58 1.57 7.15 14.54
CA PRO A 58 2.40 8.20 13.96
C PRO A 58 2.07 9.60 14.48
N ARG A 59 0.80 9.84 14.87
CA ARG A 59 0.36 11.12 15.47
C ARG A 59 1.07 11.44 16.79
N HIS A 60 1.46 10.42 17.54
CA HIS A 60 2.10 10.55 18.85
C HIS A 60 3.59 10.23 18.80
N CYS A 61 4.03 9.40 17.86
CA CYS A 61 5.41 8.98 17.68
C CYS A 61 5.71 8.76 16.19
N ASP A 62 6.11 9.82 15.50
CA ASP A 62 6.45 9.75 14.07
C ASP A 62 7.88 9.25 13.86
N ILE A 63 8.04 7.91 13.88
CA ILE A 63 9.35 7.26 13.71
C ILE A 63 9.97 7.59 12.34
N LEU A 64 9.18 7.58 11.27
CA LEU A 64 9.68 7.84 9.92
C LEU A 64 10.04 9.31 9.72
N GLY A 65 9.21 10.23 10.21
CA GLY A 65 9.48 11.66 10.19
C GLY A 65 10.70 12.04 11.03
N PHE A 66 10.90 11.40 12.18
CA PHE A 66 12.10 11.61 13.01
C PHE A 66 13.40 11.23 12.29
N ALA A 67 13.40 10.10 11.56
CA ALA A 67 14.52 9.74 10.69
C ALA A 67 14.67 10.71 9.50
N ALA A 68 13.56 11.11 8.87
CA ALA A 68 13.59 12.08 7.76
C ALA A 68 14.15 13.45 8.17
N ALA A 69 13.99 13.85 9.43
CA ALA A 69 14.60 15.03 10.01
C ALA A 69 16.11 14.88 10.31
N GLY A 70 16.69 13.71 10.07
CA GLY A 70 18.13 13.43 10.25
C GLY A 70 18.52 12.95 11.64
N HIS A 71 17.56 12.62 12.51
CA HIS A 71 17.86 12.14 13.86
C HIS A 71 18.10 10.62 13.96
N ALA A 72 17.76 9.88 12.90
CA ALA A 72 17.97 8.45 12.76
C ALA A 72 18.16 8.10 11.28
N LYS A 73 18.59 6.86 11.00
CA LYS A 73 18.62 6.34 9.63
C LYS A 73 17.44 5.42 9.42
N VAL A 74 16.81 5.54 8.26
CA VAL A 74 15.72 4.65 7.85
C VAL A 74 15.89 4.24 6.40
N ARG A 75 15.58 2.99 6.10
CA ARG A 75 15.61 2.44 4.74
C ARG A 75 14.43 1.52 4.53
N LEU A 76 13.60 1.84 3.53
CA LEU A 76 12.56 0.94 3.06
C LEU A 76 13.20 -0.29 2.41
N LEU A 77 12.71 -1.47 2.74
CA LEU A 77 13.07 -2.69 2.03
C LEU A 77 12.22 -2.78 0.77
N THR A 78 12.88 -2.77 -0.39
CA THR A 78 12.22 -2.78 -1.72
C THR A 78 12.43 -4.10 -2.48
N THR A 79 13.02 -5.10 -1.83
CA THR A 79 13.32 -6.39 -2.44
C THR A 79 12.17 -7.38 -2.21
N GLY A 80 11.59 -7.90 -3.29
CA GLY A 80 10.47 -8.84 -3.23
C GLY A 80 9.13 -8.14 -2.93
N GLU A 81 8.18 -8.88 -2.34
CA GLU A 81 6.86 -8.38 -1.93
C GLU A 81 6.91 -7.67 -0.55
N SER A 82 7.96 -6.87 -0.33
CA SER A 82 8.26 -6.27 0.99
C SER A 82 7.56 -4.93 1.24
N PHE A 83 6.87 -4.38 0.23
CA PHE A 83 6.09 -3.17 0.36
C PHE A 83 4.95 -3.09 -0.67
N MET A 84 3.91 -2.34 -0.32
CA MET A 84 2.81 -1.91 -1.18
C MET A 84 2.74 -0.39 -1.09
N SER A 85 2.66 0.28 -2.23
CA SER A 85 2.55 1.74 -2.27
C SER A 85 1.48 2.21 -3.24
N THR A 86 0.72 3.20 -2.83
CA THR A 86 -0.21 3.94 -3.68
C THR A 86 0.52 5.09 -4.34
N ARG A 87 0.52 5.11 -5.68
CA ARG A 87 1.02 6.26 -6.44
C ARG A 87 0.04 7.41 -6.35
N THR A 88 0.53 8.57 -5.95
CA THR A 88 -0.23 9.82 -5.83
C THR A 88 0.24 10.84 -6.85
N TYR A 89 -0.70 11.63 -7.36
CA TYR A 89 -0.40 12.79 -8.20
C TYR A 89 -0.80 14.05 -7.46
N SER A 90 0.17 14.94 -7.27
CA SER A 90 -0.04 16.28 -6.72
C SER A 90 -0.04 17.28 -7.87
N PRO A 91 -1.18 17.90 -8.21
CA PRO A 91 -1.25 18.86 -9.29
C PRO A 91 -0.40 20.11 -8.99
N PRO A 92 0.05 20.84 -10.02
CA PRO A 92 0.77 22.08 -9.85
C PRO A 92 -0.08 23.15 -9.15
N GLY A 93 0.56 24.02 -8.37
CA GLY A 93 -0.14 25.08 -7.60
C GLY A 93 -0.85 26.12 -8.46
N SER A 94 -0.48 26.25 -9.74
CA SER A 94 -1.21 27.01 -10.76
C SER A 94 -1.18 26.29 -12.10
N ARG A 95 -2.26 26.42 -12.90
CA ARG A 95 -2.37 25.77 -14.21
C ARG A 95 -1.50 26.40 -15.30
N MET A 96 -1.11 27.66 -15.12
CA MET A 96 -0.47 28.48 -16.18
C MET A 96 1.05 28.52 -16.04
N GLU A 97 1.58 28.50 -14.81
CA GLU A 97 3.02 28.60 -14.53
C GLU A 97 3.54 27.53 -13.56
N GLY A 98 2.68 26.65 -13.06
CA GLY A 98 3.04 25.71 -12.00
C GLY A 98 3.73 24.41 -12.47
N GLY A 99 3.94 24.23 -13.78
CA GLY A 99 4.54 23.03 -14.37
C GLY A 99 3.61 21.82 -14.39
N ASP A 100 4.17 20.60 -14.48
CA ASP A 100 3.42 19.35 -14.70
C ASP A 100 2.85 18.72 -13.40
N GLY A 101 3.15 19.29 -12.23
CA GLY A 101 2.86 18.68 -10.93
C GLY A 101 3.93 17.69 -10.49
N LYS A 102 3.61 16.84 -9.52
CA LYS A 102 4.54 15.84 -8.95
C LYS A 102 3.86 14.50 -8.79
N LEU A 103 4.55 13.43 -9.18
CA LEU A 103 4.22 12.09 -8.76
C LEU A 103 4.94 11.78 -7.45
N GLY A 104 4.23 11.17 -6.52
CA GLY A 104 4.77 10.63 -5.30
C GLY A 104 4.25 9.21 -5.08
N ASP A 105 4.87 8.49 -4.16
CA ASP A 105 4.38 7.20 -3.69
C ASP A 105 4.13 7.32 -2.18
N ASP A 106 2.95 6.90 -1.73
CA ASP A 106 2.69 6.68 -0.32
C ASP A 106 2.77 5.19 -0.03
N VAL A 107 3.65 4.81 0.89
CA VAL A 107 3.85 3.40 1.25
C VAL A 107 2.74 2.99 2.19
N ASP A 108 1.74 2.27 1.72
CA ASP A 108 0.62 1.80 2.55
C ASP A 108 1.07 0.69 3.50
N ILE A 109 1.86 -0.25 2.98
CA ILE A 109 2.44 -1.35 3.75
C ILE A 109 3.93 -1.41 3.44
N GLY A 110 4.78 -1.50 4.44
CA GLY A 110 6.21 -1.62 4.19
C GLY A 110 7.03 -2.06 5.38
N GLN A 111 8.10 -2.80 5.10
CA GLN A 111 9.13 -3.13 6.07
C GLN A 111 10.32 -2.19 5.92
N TYR A 112 10.80 -1.66 7.04
CA TYR A 112 11.93 -0.74 7.09
C TYR A 112 13.02 -1.28 8.02
N GLU A 113 14.26 -1.03 7.64
CA GLU A 113 15.38 -1.04 8.56
C GLU A 113 15.53 0.35 9.17
N TYR A 114 15.54 0.41 10.49
CA TYR A 114 15.67 1.65 11.23
C TYR A 114 16.88 1.55 12.17
N GLU A 115 17.77 2.54 12.15
CA GLU A 115 18.93 2.60 13.03
C GLU A 115 18.90 3.91 13.82
N TRP A 116 18.90 3.79 15.15
CA TRP A 116 18.98 4.92 16.06
C TRP A 116 19.98 4.63 17.18
N GLN A 117 20.91 5.56 17.39
CA GLN A 117 22.00 5.43 18.37
C GLN A 117 22.74 4.09 18.31
N GLY A 118 23.00 3.58 17.10
CA GLY A 118 23.70 2.31 16.88
C GLY A 118 22.85 1.05 17.13
N THR A 119 21.57 1.20 17.47
CA THR A 119 20.63 0.08 17.64
C THR A 119 19.71 -0.04 16.43
N GLN A 120 19.52 -1.26 15.94
CA GLN A 120 18.69 -1.55 14.77
C GLN A 120 17.31 -2.09 15.17
N PHE A 121 16.29 -1.56 14.52
CA PHE A 121 14.89 -1.92 14.72
C PHE A 121 14.25 -2.25 13.36
N PRO A 122 13.64 -3.43 13.20
CA PRO A 122 12.72 -3.67 12.09
C PRO A 122 11.42 -2.91 12.37
N ILE A 123 11.00 -2.06 11.44
CA ILE A 123 9.76 -1.30 11.53
C ILE A 123 8.80 -1.79 10.44
N PHE A 124 7.55 -2.00 10.82
CA PHE A 124 6.47 -2.38 9.90
C PHE A 124 5.45 -1.25 9.86
N LYS A 125 5.25 -0.64 8.69
CA LYS A 125 4.18 0.33 8.42
C LYS A 125 2.98 -0.41 7.86
N VAL A 126 1.80 -0.09 8.36
CA VAL A 126 0.50 -0.54 7.86
C VAL A 126 -0.51 0.60 8.04
N ILE A 127 -1.37 0.82 7.06
CA ILE A 127 -2.51 1.75 7.13
C ILE A 127 -3.72 1.20 7.89
#